data_AF-A0A4R9GSL1-F1
#
_entry.id   AF-A0A4R9GSL1-F1
#
_cell.length_a   1.000
_cell.length_b   1.000
_cell.length_c   1.000
_cell.angle_alpha   90.00
_cell.angle_beta   90.00
_cell.angle_gamma   90.00
#
_symmetry.space_group_name_H-M   'P 1'
#
loop_
_entity.id
_entity.type
_entity.pdbx_description
1 polymer ?
#
loop_
_entity_poly.entity_id
_entity_poly.type
_entity_poly.pdbx_seq_one_letter_code
_entity_poly.pdbx_strand_id
1 'polypeptide(L)'
;MKPFEIPPELNLNAEQKEKLHSFLTRGESSDTPWYVHLVVILGSWFATMLLLLFLFIAKILETTESLKVIGALVSIGSIAIPMLDKRKKISESFTVSIGFLGQVLLFLGIAFSRSEILSFSASVLIVEIFLYLFSGTWIQKFVSVLLIFSSSVILLEENEMSFGIHIMLALSGFAIVLLFRYEVEILSLGKAIRPFYIPTIYGLTLAISGIPALSAVGGNYISTDWRISGTIGILVLAIYLWTCMNPILKDTPFIQGLTVGAICILLIPTLQAPGISFSVFLITVGFRQRLYLILMLGILSISCYLVDYYYSLKFTLLIKSYILLGSGALFLFAYLYLSKLYDRKELENER
;
A
#
# COMPACT_ATOMS: atom_id res chain seq x y z
N MET A 1 -11.95 -22.80 -14.64
CA MET A 1 -10.56 -22.88 -15.13
C MET A 1 -10.03 -24.27 -14.77
N LYS A 2 -9.43 -24.99 -15.72
CA LYS A 2 -8.73 -26.25 -15.38
C LYS A 2 -7.50 -25.90 -14.52
N PRO A 3 -7.21 -26.63 -13.44
CA PRO A 3 -5.98 -26.42 -12.68
C PRO A 3 -4.78 -26.58 -13.61
N PHE A 4 -3.84 -25.64 -13.54
CA PHE A 4 -2.62 -25.68 -14.32
C PHE A 4 -1.74 -26.82 -13.81
N GLU A 5 -1.70 -27.94 -14.54
CA GLU A 5 -0.81 -29.06 -14.24
C GLU A 5 0.62 -28.67 -14.56
N ILE A 6 1.52 -28.86 -13.59
CA ILE A 6 2.95 -28.58 -13.76
C ILE A 6 3.50 -29.55 -14.80
N PRO A 7 4.14 -29.07 -15.89
CA PRO A 7 4.73 -29.95 -16.90
C PRO A 7 5.74 -30.92 -16.26
N PRO A 8 5.71 -32.22 -16.60
CA PRO A 8 6.56 -33.24 -15.98
C PRO A 8 8.08 -33.06 -16.24
N GLU A 9 8.46 -32.15 -17.14
CA GLU A 9 9.85 -31.89 -17.54
C GLU A 9 10.62 -30.98 -16.56
N LEU A 10 9.92 -30.30 -15.63
CA LEU A 10 10.55 -29.43 -14.63
C LEU A 10 11.00 -30.26 -13.41
N ASN A 11 12.26 -30.70 -13.42
CA ASN A 11 12.91 -31.41 -12.32
C ASN A 11 13.19 -30.47 -11.13
N LEU A 12 12.11 -29.98 -10.52
CA LEU A 12 12.11 -29.05 -9.40
C LEU A 12 12.28 -29.81 -8.08
N ASN A 13 13.13 -29.30 -7.20
CA ASN A 13 13.22 -29.82 -5.84
C ASN A 13 11.94 -29.48 -5.03
N ALA A 14 11.77 -30.10 -3.86
CA ALA A 14 10.55 -29.94 -3.05
C ALA A 14 10.28 -28.46 -2.68
N GLU A 15 11.34 -27.70 -2.36
CA GLU A 15 11.26 -26.28 -2.03
C GLU A 15 10.79 -25.42 -3.22
N GLN A 16 11.29 -25.72 -4.42
CA GLN A 16 10.89 -25.05 -5.65
C GLN A 16 9.45 -25.37 -6.04
N LYS A 17 9.00 -26.62 -5.82
CA LYS A 17 7.60 -27.01 -6.04
C LYS A 17 6.66 -26.26 -5.08
N GLU A 18 7.04 -26.11 -3.82
CA GLU A 18 6.27 -25.33 -2.85
C GLU A 18 6.24 -23.83 -3.17
N LYS A 19 7.37 -23.24 -3.58
CA LYS A 19 7.45 -21.85 -4.07
C LYS A 19 6.58 -21.62 -5.31
N LEU A 20 6.64 -22.54 -6.28
CA LEU A 20 5.84 -22.45 -7.49
C LEU A 20 4.34 -22.61 -7.19
N HIS A 21 3.98 -23.58 -6.36
CA HIS A 21 2.59 -23.81 -5.97
C HIS A 21 2.02 -22.64 -5.19
N SER A 22 2.74 -22.09 -4.20
CA SER A 22 2.33 -20.91 -3.43
C SER A 22 2.23 -19.64 -4.30
N PHE A 23 3.07 -19.49 -5.32
CA PHE A 23 2.99 -18.38 -6.27
C PHE A 23 1.80 -18.51 -7.24
N LEU A 24 1.58 -19.71 -7.80
CA LEU A 24 0.48 -19.96 -8.74
C LEU A 24 -0.88 -19.88 -8.05
N THR A 25 -0.97 -20.40 -6.82
CA THR A 25 -2.21 -20.38 -6.05
C THR A 25 -2.48 -19.04 -5.38
N ARG A 26 -1.53 -18.08 -5.32
CA ARG A 26 -1.70 -16.79 -4.61
C ARG A 26 -2.93 -15.99 -5.05
N GLY A 27 -3.32 -16.08 -6.33
CA GLY A 27 -4.54 -15.44 -6.86
C GLY A 27 -5.82 -16.26 -6.64
N GLU A 28 -5.70 -17.55 -6.30
CA GLU A 28 -6.79 -18.50 -6.10
C GLU A 28 -7.02 -18.87 -4.62
N SER A 29 -6.06 -18.63 -3.73
CA SER A 29 -5.97 -19.23 -2.37
C SER A 29 -6.07 -18.26 -1.20
N SER A 30 -6.62 -17.05 -1.38
CA SER A 30 -7.19 -16.38 -0.22
C SER A 30 -8.54 -17.05 0.07
N ASP A 31 -8.63 -17.84 1.15
CA ASP A 31 -9.89 -18.43 1.67
C ASP A 31 -11.05 -17.41 1.76
N THR A 32 -10.74 -16.11 1.66
CA THR A 32 -11.70 -15.01 1.56
C THR A 32 -11.19 -14.00 0.53
N PRO A 33 -11.94 -13.73 -0.57
CA PRO A 33 -11.54 -12.76 -1.59
C PRO A 33 -11.36 -11.34 -1.05
N TRP A 34 -10.49 -10.54 -1.66
CA TRP A 34 -10.18 -9.18 -1.21
C TRP A 34 -11.40 -8.26 -1.05
N TYR A 35 -12.40 -8.40 -1.92
CA TYR A 35 -13.62 -7.60 -1.87
C TYR A 35 -14.48 -7.92 -0.65
N VAL A 36 -14.39 -9.14 -0.10
CA VAL A 36 -15.07 -9.51 1.15
C VAL A 36 -14.46 -8.73 2.30
N HIS A 37 -13.12 -8.64 2.38
CA HIS A 37 -12.46 -7.82 3.40
C HIS A 37 -12.85 -6.34 3.28
N LEU A 38 -12.98 -5.82 2.06
CA LEU A 38 -13.45 -4.45 1.83
C LEU A 38 -14.88 -4.25 2.37
N VAL A 39 -15.79 -5.19 2.07
CA VAL A 39 -17.16 -5.16 2.57
C VAL A 39 -17.20 -5.28 4.10
N VAL A 40 -16.33 -6.10 4.71
CA VAL A 40 -16.22 -6.21 6.17
C VAL A 40 -15.73 -4.89 6.78
N ILE A 41 -14.73 -4.23 6.20
CA ILE A 41 -14.25 -2.92 6.65
C ILE A 41 -15.38 -1.89 6.59
N LEU A 42 -16.05 -1.76 5.45
CA LEU A 42 -17.13 -0.79 5.25
C LEU A 42 -18.33 -1.07 6.18
N GLY A 43 -18.74 -2.34 6.28
CA GLY A 43 -19.83 -2.75 7.16
C GLY A 43 -19.49 -2.52 8.63
N SER A 44 -18.24 -2.75 9.03
CA SER A 44 -17.79 -2.49 10.39
C SER A 44 -17.77 -1.00 10.70
N TRP A 45 -17.31 -0.17 9.77
CA TRP A 45 -17.34 1.28 9.91
C TRP A 45 -18.77 1.81 10.07
N PHE A 46 -19.71 1.30 9.27
CA PHE A 46 -21.12 1.69 9.39
C PHE A 46 -21.74 1.25 10.71
N ALA A 47 -21.44 0.02 11.17
CA ALA A 47 -21.88 -0.48 12.47
C ALA A 47 -21.31 0.37 13.62
N THR A 48 -20.03 0.74 13.56
CA THR A 48 -19.40 1.64 14.52
C THR A 48 -20.11 2.99 14.58
N MET A 49 -20.48 3.57 13.44
CA MET A 49 -21.22 4.85 13.41
C MET A 49 -22.60 4.76 14.06
N LEU A 50 -23.34 3.67 13.82
CA LEU A 50 -24.63 3.43 14.48
C LEU A 50 -24.47 3.22 16.00
N LEU A 51 -23.44 2.49 16.43
CA LEU A 51 -23.13 2.31 17.85
C LEU A 51 -22.72 3.64 18.51
N LEU A 52 -21.90 4.45 17.86
CA LEU A 52 -21.55 5.79 18.32
C LEU A 52 -22.79 6.66 18.48
N LEU A 53 -23.67 6.67 17.47
CA LEU A 53 -24.94 7.40 17.52
C LEU A 53 -25.82 6.95 18.68
N PHE A 54 -25.95 5.64 18.89
CA PHE A 54 -26.69 5.09 20.03
C PHE A 54 -26.09 5.54 21.37
N LEU A 55 -24.78 5.41 21.57
CA LEU A 55 -24.11 5.81 22.81
C LEU A 55 -24.25 7.31 23.09
N PHE A 56 -24.24 8.12 22.04
CA PHE A 56 -24.46 9.56 22.12
C PHE A 56 -25.91 9.90 22.53
N ILE A 57 -26.91 9.30 21.87
CA ILE A 57 -28.33 9.49 22.21
C ILE A 57 -28.63 9.00 23.63
N ALA A 58 -28.04 7.87 24.02
CA ALA A 58 -28.16 7.31 25.37
C ALA A 58 -27.47 8.15 26.45
N LYS A 59 -26.74 9.22 26.07
CA LYS A 59 -26.02 10.11 26.99
C LYS A 59 -25.02 9.37 27.90
N ILE A 60 -24.42 8.29 27.39
CA ILE A 60 -23.41 7.52 28.14
C ILE A 60 -22.04 8.23 28.07
N LEU A 61 -21.83 9.05 27.03
CA LEU A 61 -20.55 9.66 26.68
C LEU A 61 -20.46 11.16 27.05
N GLU A 62 -21.08 11.57 28.16
CA GLU A 62 -21.18 13.00 28.53
C GLU A 62 -19.85 13.62 28.99
N THR A 63 -18.89 12.81 29.43
CA THR A 63 -17.61 13.31 29.98
C THR A 63 -16.42 12.85 29.15
N THR A 64 -15.39 13.70 29.06
CA THR A 64 -14.12 13.36 28.39
C THR A 64 -13.45 12.13 29.01
N GLU A 65 -13.57 11.96 30.34
CA GLU A 65 -13.07 10.77 31.03
C GLU A 65 -13.86 9.51 30.64
N SER A 66 -15.19 9.58 30.51
CA SER A 66 -15.99 8.45 30.06
C SER A 66 -15.61 7.99 28.66
N LEU A 67 -15.32 8.92 27.73
CA LEU A 67 -14.84 8.61 26.38
C LEU A 67 -13.52 7.83 26.40
N LYS A 68 -12.54 8.31 27.18
CA LYS A 68 -11.22 7.66 27.31
C LYS A 68 -11.33 6.26 27.93
N VAL A 69 -12.03 6.15 29.06
CA VAL A 69 -12.13 4.89 29.81
C VAL A 69 -12.93 3.84 29.02
N ILE A 70 -14.10 4.21 28.50
CA ILE A 70 -14.93 3.30 27.70
C ILE A 70 -14.19 2.93 26.41
N GLY A 71 -13.58 3.91 25.72
CA GLY A 71 -12.79 3.66 24.52
C GLY A 71 -11.64 2.68 24.76
N ALA A 72 -10.90 2.84 25.86
CA ALA A 72 -9.82 1.92 26.24
C ALA A 72 -10.36 0.51 26.52
N LEU A 73 -11.42 0.40 27.32
CA LEU A 73 -12.04 -0.89 27.66
C LEU A 73 -12.56 -1.62 26.42
N VAL A 74 -13.25 -0.91 25.52
CA VAL A 74 -13.79 -1.46 24.28
C VAL A 74 -12.65 -1.89 23.34
N SER A 75 -11.58 -1.10 23.24
CA SER A 75 -10.40 -1.44 22.43
C SER A 75 -9.72 -2.73 22.94
N ILE A 76 -9.52 -2.85 24.26
CA ILE A 76 -8.99 -4.07 24.89
C ILE A 76 -9.94 -5.25 24.66
N GLY A 77 -11.26 -5.03 24.76
CA GLY A 77 -12.27 -6.03 24.45
C GLY A 77 -12.13 -6.58 23.03
N SER A 78 -11.84 -5.71 22.05
CA SER A 78 -11.64 -6.11 20.65
C SER A 78 -10.42 -7.03 20.45
N ILE A 79 -9.40 -6.90 21.30
CA ILE A 79 -8.22 -7.77 21.31
C ILE A 79 -8.55 -9.09 22.02
N ALA A 80 -9.26 -9.02 23.14
CA ALA A 80 -9.58 -10.19 23.95
C ALA A 80 -10.55 -11.15 23.24
N ILE A 81 -11.52 -10.64 22.47
CA ILE A 81 -12.55 -11.44 21.79
C ILE A 81 -11.95 -12.56 20.92
N PRO A 82 -11.05 -12.29 19.95
CA PRO A 82 -10.39 -13.34 19.16
C PRO A 82 -9.56 -14.32 19.98
N MET A 83 -8.99 -13.88 21.10
CA MET A 83 -8.17 -14.73 21.97
C MET A 83 -9.03 -15.73 22.75
N LEU A 84 -10.25 -15.34 23.10
CA LEU A 84 -11.21 -16.16 23.83
C LEU A 84 -12.06 -17.04 22.91
N ASP A 85 -12.36 -16.58 21.69
CA ASP A 85 -13.18 -17.30 20.71
C ASP A 85 -12.40 -18.37 19.93
N LYS A 86 -11.97 -19.42 20.64
CA LYS A 86 -11.25 -20.56 20.03
C LYS A 86 -12.04 -21.29 18.94
N ARG A 87 -13.38 -21.14 18.91
CA ARG A 87 -14.26 -21.80 17.93
C ARG A 87 -14.64 -20.91 16.75
N LYS A 88 -14.14 -19.67 16.69
CA LYS A 88 -14.44 -18.69 15.63
C LYS A 88 -15.93 -18.52 15.35
N LYS A 89 -16.75 -18.49 16.42
CA LYS A 89 -18.21 -18.29 16.30
C LYS A 89 -18.57 -16.83 16.13
N ILE A 90 -17.74 -15.92 16.63
CA ILE A 90 -17.94 -14.49 16.56
C ILE A 90 -17.48 -14.02 15.18
N SER A 91 -18.34 -13.23 14.54
CA SER A 91 -18.03 -12.65 13.23
C SER A 91 -16.83 -11.70 13.32
N GLU A 92 -15.96 -11.76 12.32
CA GLU A 92 -14.83 -10.82 12.18
C GLU A 92 -15.34 -9.37 12.13
N SER A 93 -16.44 -9.10 11.41
CA SER A 93 -17.05 -7.76 11.32
C SER A 93 -17.44 -7.23 12.70
N PHE A 94 -17.96 -8.07 13.59
CA PHE A 94 -18.33 -7.66 14.94
C PHE A 94 -17.09 -7.26 15.75
N THR A 95 -16.04 -8.08 15.72
CA THR A 95 -14.78 -7.79 16.40
C THR A 95 -14.14 -6.49 15.90
N VAL A 96 -14.11 -6.32 14.58
CA VAL A 96 -13.56 -5.11 13.93
C VAL A 96 -14.38 -3.88 14.31
N SER A 97 -15.71 -3.97 14.30
CA SER A 97 -16.60 -2.86 14.69
C SER A 97 -16.37 -2.41 16.14
N ILE A 98 -16.19 -3.37 17.05
CA ILE A 98 -15.83 -3.09 18.46
C ILE A 98 -14.48 -2.39 18.53
N GLY A 99 -13.48 -2.87 17.79
CA GLY A 99 -12.16 -2.23 17.74
C GLY A 99 -12.22 -0.79 17.26
N PHE A 100 -12.88 -0.53 16.12
CA PHE A 100 -13.06 0.83 15.60
C PHE A 100 -13.86 1.71 16.56
N LEU A 101 -14.89 1.18 17.21
CA LEU A 101 -15.64 1.92 18.23
C LEU A 101 -14.73 2.33 19.39
N GLY A 102 -13.95 1.38 19.91
CA GLY A 102 -13.01 1.65 21.00
C GLY A 102 -11.97 2.69 20.64
N GLN A 103 -11.35 2.57 19.46
CA GLN A 103 -10.37 3.52 18.95
C GLN A 103 -10.96 4.92 18.77
N VAL A 104 -12.11 5.04 18.10
CA VAL A 104 -12.76 6.34 17.87
C VAL A 104 -13.12 7.02 19.18
N LEU A 105 -13.70 6.30 20.13
CA LEU A 105 -14.03 6.86 21.45
C LEU A 105 -12.78 7.31 22.22
N LEU A 106 -11.72 6.50 22.20
CA LEU A 106 -10.47 6.81 22.88
C LEU A 106 -9.81 8.05 22.25
N PHE A 107 -9.71 8.11 20.93
CA PHE A 107 -9.13 9.24 20.22
C PHE A 107 -9.97 10.51 20.38
N LEU A 108 -11.30 10.43 20.33
CA LEU A 108 -12.17 11.57 20.63
C LEU A 108 -11.99 12.06 22.08
N GLY A 109 -11.88 11.14 23.04
CA GLY A 109 -11.62 11.50 24.44
C GLY A 109 -10.28 12.21 24.63
N ILE A 110 -9.23 11.78 23.94
CA ILE A 110 -7.93 12.45 23.97
C ILE A 110 -8.04 13.83 23.30
N ALA A 111 -8.63 13.91 22.10
CA ALA A 111 -8.82 15.16 21.37
C ALA A 111 -9.62 16.20 22.17
N PHE A 112 -10.70 15.79 22.84
CA PHE A 112 -11.52 16.68 23.69
C PHE A 112 -10.87 17.04 25.02
N SER A 113 -9.78 16.37 25.41
CA SER A 113 -8.98 16.79 26.57
C SER A 113 -8.17 18.06 26.29
N ARG A 114 -8.34 18.70 25.12
CA ARG A 114 -7.56 19.85 24.63
C ARG A 114 -6.05 19.57 24.65
N SER A 115 -5.67 18.32 24.39
CA SER A 115 -4.27 17.95 24.22
C SER A 115 -3.68 18.63 23.00
N GLU A 116 -2.40 19.01 23.09
CA GLU A 116 -1.64 19.46 21.93
C GLU A 116 -1.62 18.36 20.83
N ILE A 117 -1.53 18.77 19.57
CA ILE A 117 -1.53 17.88 18.39
C ILE A 117 -0.43 16.82 18.52
N LEU A 118 0.74 17.23 19.03
CA LEU A 118 1.85 16.33 19.32
C LEU A 118 1.47 15.20 20.29
N SER A 119 0.84 15.54 21.42
CA SER A 119 0.42 14.57 22.44
C SER A 119 -0.68 13.64 21.93
N PHE A 120 -1.61 14.19 21.13
CA PHE A 120 -2.65 13.39 20.47
C PHE A 120 -2.02 12.37 19.50
N SER A 121 -1.14 12.83 18.61
CA SER A 121 -0.52 11.95 17.61
C SER A 121 0.39 10.90 18.23
N ALA A 122 1.13 11.25 19.29
CA ALA A 122 1.93 10.29 20.05
C ALA A 122 1.06 9.21 20.72
N SER A 123 -0.11 9.60 21.25
CA SER A 123 -1.05 8.66 21.85
C SER A 123 -1.65 7.70 20.82
N VAL A 124 -2.02 8.21 19.64
CA VAL A 124 -2.48 7.39 18.50
C VAL A 124 -1.38 6.39 18.12
N LEU A 125 -0.14 6.85 17.97
CA LEU A 125 0.99 6.00 17.60
C LEU A 125 1.19 4.86 18.61
N ILE A 126 1.16 5.15 19.92
CA ILE A 126 1.33 4.14 20.97
C ILE A 126 0.18 3.12 20.93
N VAL A 127 -1.06 3.58 20.83
CA VAL A 127 -2.25 2.72 20.79
C VAL A 127 -2.24 1.82 19.56
N GLU A 128 -1.85 2.35 18.41
CA GLU A 128 -1.83 1.58 17.16
C GLU A 128 -0.66 0.60 17.08
N ILE A 129 0.50 0.91 17.67
CA ILE A 129 1.57 -0.10 17.86
C ILE A 129 1.05 -1.24 18.72
N PHE A 130 0.37 -0.94 19.82
CA PHE A 130 -0.20 -1.96 20.69
C PHE A 130 -1.23 -2.83 19.94
N LEU A 131 -2.16 -2.22 19.22
CA LEU A 131 -3.16 -2.94 18.44
C LEU A 131 -2.55 -3.76 17.30
N TYR A 132 -1.54 -3.24 16.60
CA TYR A 132 -0.81 -3.98 15.59
C TYR A 132 -0.20 -5.26 16.17
N LEU A 133 0.45 -5.17 17.34
CA LEU A 133 1.08 -6.31 18.00
C LEU A 133 0.07 -7.34 18.52
N PHE A 134 -0.98 -6.88 19.21
CA PHE A 134 -1.86 -7.77 19.97
C PHE A 134 -3.18 -8.14 19.30
N SER A 135 -3.64 -7.40 18.28
CA SER A 135 -4.90 -7.72 17.60
C SER A 135 -4.88 -9.13 17.00
N GLY A 136 -6.01 -9.83 17.17
CA GLY A 136 -6.25 -11.14 16.55
C GLY A 136 -6.86 -11.08 15.15
N THR A 137 -7.18 -9.89 14.62
CA THR A 137 -7.82 -9.73 13.31
C THR A 137 -6.85 -9.12 12.30
N TRP A 138 -6.94 -9.58 11.05
CA TRP A 138 -6.13 -9.06 9.96
C TRP A 138 -6.43 -7.58 9.69
N ILE A 139 -7.72 -7.21 9.71
CA ILE A 139 -8.20 -5.86 9.40
C ILE A 139 -7.68 -4.82 10.40
N GLN A 140 -7.73 -5.11 11.70
CA GLN A 140 -7.23 -4.16 12.69
C GLN A 140 -5.72 -3.96 12.56
N LYS A 141 -4.93 -5.03 12.34
CA LYS A 141 -3.49 -4.89 12.07
C LYS A 141 -3.22 -4.01 10.85
N PHE A 142 -4.00 -4.18 9.78
CA PHE A 142 -3.90 -3.37 8.57
C PHE A 142 -4.20 -1.89 8.85
N VAL A 143 -5.30 -1.59 9.53
CA VAL A 143 -5.66 -0.22 9.91
C VAL A 143 -4.61 0.40 10.83
N SER A 144 -4.07 -0.37 11.78
CA SER A 144 -3.01 0.10 12.66
C SER A 144 -1.76 0.50 11.91
N VAL A 145 -1.35 -0.23 10.87
CA VAL A 145 -0.23 0.20 10.02
C VAL A 145 -0.53 1.55 9.37
N LEU A 146 -1.73 1.76 8.81
CA LEU A 146 -2.09 3.05 8.21
C LEU A 146 -2.06 4.20 9.22
N LEU A 147 -2.61 3.98 10.41
CA LEU A 147 -2.66 5.00 11.45
C LEU A 147 -1.28 5.28 12.05
N ILE A 148 -0.41 4.27 12.22
CA ILE A 148 0.99 4.46 12.63
C ILE A 148 1.72 5.38 11.66
N PHE A 149 1.57 5.15 10.35
CA PHE A 149 2.21 6.00 9.34
C PHE A 149 1.62 7.40 9.33
N SER A 150 0.30 7.53 9.44
CA SER A 150 -0.39 8.83 9.45
C SER A 150 0.00 9.66 10.68
N SER A 151 0.00 9.06 11.87
CA SER A 151 0.43 9.73 13.11
C SER A 151 1.92 10.07 13.08
N SER A 152 2.75 9.21 12.48
CA SER A 152 4.18 9.49 12.32
C SER A 152 4.43 10.68 11.40
N VAL A 153 3.68 10.84 10.30
CA VAL A 153 3.76 12.04 9.45
C VAL A 153 3.46 13.29 10.27
N ILE A 154 2.34 13.31 11.00
CA ILE A 154 1.93 14.46 11.81
C ILE A 154 2.97 14.79 12.89
N LEU A 155 3.51 13.77 13.57
CA LEU A 155 4.58 13.99 14.56
C LEU A 155 5.83 14.60 13.93
N LEU A 156 6.23 14.12 12.75
CA LEU A 156 7.41 14.64 12.07
C LEU A 156 7.20 16.08 11.59
N GLU A 157 6.01 16.41 11.11
CA GLU A 157 5.63 17.77 10.70
C GLU A 157 5.64 18.74 11.88
N GLU A 158 4.98 18.39 13.00
CA GLU A 158 4.91 19.22 14.21
C GLU A 158 6.28 19.46 14.86
N ASN A 159 7.24 18.57 14.66
CA ASN A 159 8.63 18.75 15.13
C ASN A 159 9.55 19.39 14.07
N GLU A 160 9.00 19.90 12.97
CA GLU A 160 9.75 20.47 11.83
C GLU A 160 10.79 19.50 11.24
N MET A 161 10.61 18.19 11.44
CA MET A 161 11.50 17.13 10.98
C MET A 161 11.16 16.66 9.56
N SER A 162 11.11 17.59 8.60
CA SER A 162 10.74 17.31 7.20
C SER A 162 11.57 16.20 6.56
N PHE A 163 12.85 16.06 6.96
CA PHE A 163 13.72 14.98 6.48
C PHE A 163 13.25 13.59 6.93
N GLY A 164 12.60 13.49 8.09
CA GLY A 164 12.07 12.23 8.61
C GLY A 164 11.01 11.61 7.69
N ILE A 165 10.24 12.42 6.96
CA ILE A 165 9.23 11.94 6.01
C ILE A 165 9.91 11.21 4.84
N HIS A 166 11.04 11.74 4.35
CA HIS A 166 11.84 11.08 3.31
C HIS A 166 12.40 9.74 3.80
N ILE A 167 12.95 9.71 5.02
CA ILE A 167 13.46 8.47 5.65
C ILE A 167 12.33 7.45 5.76
N MET A 168 11.15 7.86 6.22
CA MET A 168 10.01 6.98 6.40
C MET A 168 9.55 6.36 5.08
N LEU A 169 9.50 7.15 4.00
CA LEU A 169 9.21 6.64 2.65
C LEU A 169 10.29 5.66 2.15
N ALA A 170 11.58 5.95 2.40
CA ALA A 170 12.68 5.07 2.05
C ALA A 170 12.59 3.72 2.79
N LEU A 171 12.39 3.77 4.11
CA LEU A 171 12.23 2.58 4.95
C LEU A 171 11.03 1.75 4.52
N SER A 172 9.91 2.39 4.17
CA SER A 172 8.71 1.69 3.70
C SER A 172 8.96 0.99 2.37
N GLY A 173 9.55 1.69 1.40
CA GLY A 173 9.85 1.12 0.09
C GLY A 173 10.81 -0.05 0.18
N PHE A 174 11.88 0.12 0.96
CA PHE A 174 12.85 -0.94 1.20
C PHE A 174 12.25 -2.12 1.97
N ALA A 175 11.39 -1.86 2.97
CA ALA A 175 10.67 -2.90 3.69
C ALA A 175 9.80 -3.74 2.75
N ILE A 176 9.07 -3.13 1.80
CA ILE A 176 8.30 -3.88 0.79
C ILE A 176 9.23 -4.76 -0.06
N VAL A 177 10.36 -4.23 -0.52
CA VAL A 177 11.35 -5.01 -1.30
C VAL A 177 11.84 -6.22 -0.48
N LEU A 178 12.20 -6.02 0.79
CA LEU A 178 12.66 -7.10 1.67
C LEU A 178 11.56 -8.12 1.97
N LEU A 179 10.34 -7.68 2.28
CA LEU A 179 9.19 -8.54 2.59
C LEU A 179 8.85 -9.47 1.42
N PHE A 180 8.98 -8.99 0.19
CA PHE A 180 8.77 -9.81 -1.00
C PHE A 180 9.99 -10.65 -1.38
N ARG A 181 11.20 -10.15 -1.14
CA ARG A 181 12.43 -10.91 -1.39
C ARG A 181 12.54 -12.12 -0.47
N TYR A 182 12.21 -11.94 0.81
CA TYR A 182 12.34 -12.96 1.85
C TYR A 182 10.99 -13.55 2.27
N GLU A 183 9.99 -13.52 1.39
CA GLU A 183 8.62 -13.96 1.69
C GLU A 183 8.59 -15.39 2.25
N VAL A 184 9.37 -16.29 1.66
CA VAL A 184 9.36 -17.72 2.01
C VAL A 184 10.09 -17.97 3.33
N GLU A 185 11.21 -17.28 3.58
CA GLU A 185 11.88 -17.37 4.88
C GLU A 185 10.97 -16.80 5.98
N ILE A 186 10.34 -15.64 5.76
CA ILE A 186 9.46 -14.99 6.74
C ILE A 186 8.24 -15.85 7.06
N LEU A 187 7.62 -16.47 6.06
CA LEU A 187 6.46 -17.34 6.26
C LEU A 187 6.83 -18.69 6.89
N SER A 188 8.09 -19.15 6.75
CA SER A 188 8.57 -20.39 7.36
C SER A 188 9.05 -20.23 8.81
N LEU A 189 9.36 -19.00 9.27
CA LEU A 189 9.76 -18.70 10.66
C LEU A 189 8.69 -19.09 11.72
N GLY A 190 7.41 -19.16 11.35
CA GLY A 190 6.38 -19.75 12.21
C GLY A 190 4.97 -19.18 12.05
N LYS A 191 3.99 -19.89 12.62
CA LYS A 191 2.55 -19.53 12.56
C LYS A 191 2.23 -18.18 13.20
N ALA A 192 3.05 -17.71 14.13
CA ALA A 192 2.86 -16.43 14.82
C ALA A 192 3.09 -15.20 13.91
N ILE A 193 3.94 -15.32 12.87
CA ILE A 193 4.32 -14.20 12.00
C ILE A 193 3.36 -14.06 10.81
N ARG A 194 2.78 -15.17 10.34
CA ARG A 194 1.86 -15.21 9.20
C ARG A 194 0.70 -14.18 9.27
N PRO A 195 0.06 -13.94 10.43
CA PRO A 195 -1.00 -12.93 10.54
C PRO A 195 -0.53 -11.48 10.31
N PHE A 196 0.77 -11.20 10.46
CA PHE A 196 1.35 -9.86 10.30
C PHE A 196 1.80 -9.57 8.87
N TYR A 197 2.11 -10.60 8.08
CA TYR A 197 2.72 -10.44 6.76
C TYR A 197 1.84 -9.63 5.79
N ILE A 198 0.63 -10.12 5.50
CA ILE A 198 -0.29 -9.48 4.55
C ILE A 198 -0.76 -8.08 4.98
N PRO A 199 -1.19 -7.84 6.24
CA PRO A 199 -1.67 -6.51 6.64
C PRO A 199 -0.55 -5.47 6.57
N THR A 200 0.68 -5.85 6.89
CA THR A 200 1.84 -4.96 6.80
C THR A 200 2.18 -4.61 5.35
N ILE A 201 2.16 -5.58 4.43
CA ILE A 201 2.39 -5.30 3.00
C ILE A 201 1.34 -4.32 2.47
N TYR A 202 0.06 -4.59 2.70
CA TYR A 202 -1.00 -3.72 2.19
C TYR A 202 -1.01 -2.34 2.87
N GLY A 203 -0.73 -2.28 4.18
CA GLY A 203 -0.59 -1.02 4.91
C GLY A 203 0.58 -0.17 4.38
N LEU A 204 1.77 -0.78 4.21
CA LEU A 204 2.94 -0.09 3.64
C LEU A 204 2.70 0.37 2.19
N THR A 205 2.03 -0.46 1.39
CA THR A 205 1.69 -0.11 0.00
C THR A 205 0.80 1.12 -0.05
N LEU A 206 -0.24 1.18 0.79
CA LEU A 206 -1.11 2.35 0.89
C LEU A 206 -0.38 3.57 1.47
N ALA A 207 0.50 3.38 2.46
CA ALA A 207 1.28 4.48 3.01
C ALA A 207 2.20 5.11 1.95
N ILE A 208 2.92 4.29 1.17
CA ILE A 208 3.79 4.76 0.09
C ILE A 208 3.00 5.39 -1.06
N SER A 209 1.78 4.92 -1.33
CA SER A 209 0.91 5.55 -2.33
C SER A 209 0.30 6.86 -1.81
N GLY A 210 -0.05 6.95 -0.53
CA GLY A 210 -0.79 8.07 0.05
C GLY A 210 0.07 9.22 0.57
N ILE A 211 1.19 8.95 1.25
CA ILE A 211 2.04 10.02 1.83
C ILE A 211 2.57 10.99 0.77
N PRO A 212 3.04 10.54 -0.42
CA PRO A 212 3.46 11.47 -1.47
C PRO A 212 2.33 12.36 -1.99
N ALA A 213 1.05 12.08 -1.69
CA ALA A 213 -0.07 12.92 -2.11
C ALA A 213 -0.06 14.27 -1.40
N LEU A 214 0.61 14.35 -0.25
CA LEU A 214 0.86 15.62 0.44
C LEU A 214 1.74 16.58 -0.39
N SER A 215 2.48 16.07 -1.39
CA SER A 215 3.19 16.91 -2.36
C SER A 215 2.28 17.54 -3.43
N ALA A 216 1.13 16.91 -3.70
CA ALA A 216 0.18 17.28 -4.74
C ALA A 216 -0.89 18.27 -4.25
N VAL A 217 -1.24 18.23 -2.97
CA VAL A 217 -2.27 19.10 -2.39
C VAL A 217 -1.74 20.52 -2.19
N GLY A 218 -1.54 21.24 -3.30
CA GLY A 218 -1.73 22.68 -3.56
C GLY A 218 -1.36 23.77 -2.54
N GLY A 219 -0.71 23.45 -1.43
CA GLY A 219 -0.39 24.37 -0.35
C GLY A 219 0.82 23.87 0.39
N ASN A 220 1.59 24.80 0.96
CA ASN A 220 2.76 24.53 1.79
C ASN A 220 2.39 23.82 3.11
N TYR A 221 1.61 22.73 3.09
CA TYR A 221 1.33 21.92 4.28
C TYR A 221 2.65 21.40 4.86
N ILE A 222 3.52 20.90 3.98
CA ILE A 222 4.85 20.45 4.38
C ILE A 222 5.88 21.11 3.47
N SER A 223 6.65 22.06 4.01
CA SER A 223 7.76 22.70 3.31
C SER A 223 8.95 21.75 3.22
N THR A 224 8.90 20.83 2.26
CA THR A 224 9.99 19.88 2.02
C THR A 224 10.36 19.77 0.54
N ASP A 225 11.63 19.44 0.25
CA ASP A 225 12.08 19.18 -1.10
C ASP A 225 11.71 17.75 -1.52
N TRP A 226 10.54 17.64 -2.15
CA TRP A 226 10.00 16.38 -2.64
C TRP A 226 10.88 15.67 -3.69
N ARG A 227 11.90 16.33 -4.24
CA ARG A 227 12.90 15.70 -5.12
C ARG A 227 13.65 14.58 -4.43
N ILE A 228 13.88 14.70 -3.11
CA ILE A 228 14.53 13.66 -2.31
C ILE A 228 13.64 12.41 -2.24
N SER A 229 12.34 12.57 -1.98
CA SER A 229 11.40 11.44 -2.06
C SER A 229 11.34 10.85 -3.47
N GLY A 230 11.45 11.69 -4.51
CA GLY A 230 11.46 11.25 -5.90
C GLY A 230 12.64 10.36 -6.22
N THR A 231 13.85 10.77 -5.81
CA THR A 231 15.08 9.97 -5.99
C THR A 231 15.02 8.68 -5.19
N ILE A 232 14.48 8.72 -3.96
CA ILE A 232 14.25 7.52 -3.13
C ILE A 232 13.33 6.53 -3.86
N GLY A 233 12.20 7.00 -4.40
CA GLY A 233 11.28 6.14 -5.15
C GLY A 233 11.93 5.49 -6.37
N ILE A 234 12.75 6.24 -7.11
CA ILE A 234 13.54 5.70 -8.24
C ILE A 234 14.57 4.67 -7.75
N LEU A 235 15.27 4.93 -6.64
CA LEU A 235 16.24 4.02 -6.06
C LEU A 235 15.58 2.71 -5.61
N VAL A 236 14.45 2.79 -4.90
CA VAL A 236 13.67 1.61 -4.47
C VAL A 236 13.22 0.79 -5.67
N LEU A 237 12.70 1.45 -6.72
CA LEU A 237 12.36 0.79 -7.98
C LEU A 237 13.58 0.10 -8.61
N ALA A 238 14.72 0.79 -8.67
CA ALA A 238 15.95 0.27 -9.27
C ALA A 238 16.45 -0.98 -8.52
N ILE A 239 16.46 -0.94 -7.19
CA ILE A 239 16.82 -2.09 -6.34
C ILE A 239 15.85 -3.26 -6.59
N TYR A 240 14.55 -2.99 -6.67
CA TYR A 240 13.55 -4.01 -6.93
C TYR A 240 13.71 -4.65 -8.31
N LEU A 241 13.85 -3.84 -9.37
CA LEU A 241 14.08 -4.33 -10.73
C LEU A 241 15.38 -5.13 -10.81
N TRP A 242 16.45 -4.63 -10.20
CA TRP A 242 17.74 -5.32 -10.17
C TRP A 242 17.61 -6.70 -9.51
N THR A 243 16.98 -6.78 -8.35
CA THR A 243 16.78 -8.06 -7.65
C THR A 243 15.89 -9.02 -8.44
N CYS A 244 14.89 -8.52 -9.17
CA CYS A 244 14.01 -9.35 -10.00
C CYS A 244 14.68 -9.85 -11.28
N MET A 245 15.54 -9.04 -11.91
CA MET A 245 16.19 -9.36 -13.18
C MET A 245 17.46 -10.19 -13.00
N ASN A 246 18.14 -10.09 -11.86
CA ASN A 246 19.40 -10.77 -11.58
C ASN A 246 19.35 -12.30 -11.78
N PRO A 247 18.27 -13.03 -11.43
CA PRO A 247 18.17 -14.46 -11.73
C PRO A 247 18.03 -14.78 -13.24
N ILE A 248 17.51 -13.84 -14.04
CA ILE A 248 17.20 -14.04 -15.46
C ILE A 248 18.37 -13.62 -16.35
N LEU A 249 18.99 -12.47 -16.03
CA LEU A 249 20.04 -11.85 -16.83
C LEU A 249 21.42 -11.96 -16.16
N LYS A 250 21.61 -12.99 -15.32
CA LYS A 250 22.84 -13.20 -14.54
C LYS A 250 24.11 -13.11 -15.39
N ASP A 251 24.05 -13.64 -16.60
CA ASP A 251 25.19 -13.70 -17.52
C ASP A 251 25.38 -12.42 -18.36
N THR A 252 24.44 -11.47 -18.28
CA THR A 252 24.48 -10.19 -19.03
C THR A 252 24.17 -8.97 -18.14
N PRO A 253 24.97 -8.72 -17.09
CA PRO A 253 24.73 -7.62 -16.15
C PRO A 253 24.74 -6.24 -16.83
N PHE A 254 25.43 -6.11 -17.96
CA PHE A 254 25.40 -4.90 -18.78
C PHE A 254 24.00 -4.59 -19.33
N ILE A 255 23.29 -5.60 -19.88
CA ILE A 255 21.93 -5.43 -20.41
C ILE A 255 20.96 -5.12 -19.27
N GLN A 256 21.12 -5.79 -18.13
CA GLN A 256 20.36 -5.50 -16.92
C GLN A 256 20.57 -4.06 -16.45
N GLY A 257 21.82 -3.60 -16.35
CA GLY A 257 22.16 -2.23 -15.98
C GLY A 257 21.62 -1.20 -16.97
N LEU A 258 21.71 -1.48 -18.27
CA LEU A 258 21.15 -0.61 -19.32
C LEU A 258 19.63 -0.49 -19.19
N THR A 259 18.93 -1.61 -18.96
CA THR A 259 17.47 -1.63 -18.85
C THR A 259 16.98 -0.88 -17.61
N VAL A 260 17.57 -1.17 -16.45
CA VAL A 260 17.25 -0.47 -15.19
C VAL A 260 17.61 1.02 -15.31
N GLY A 261 18.80 1.33 -15.84
CA GLY A 261 19.28 2.70 -16.05
C GLY A 261 18.35 3.50 -16.97
N ALA A 262 17.89 2.91 -18.08
CA ALA A 262 16.95 3.55 -19.00
C ALA A 262 15.62 3.90 -18.32
N ILE A 263 15.06 2.98 -17.51
CA ILE A 263 13.83 3.22 -16.74
C ILE A 263 14.04 4.34 -15.72
N CYS A 264 15.16 4.33 -14.99
CA CYS A 264 15.49 5.39 -14.03
C CYS A 264 15.64 6.75 -14.71
N ILE A 265 16.30 6.82 -15.87
CA ILE A 265 16.49 8.05 -16.65
C ILE A 265 15.13 8.64 -17.08
N LEU A 266 14.19 7.80 -17.51
CA LEU A 266 12.84 8.23 -17.91
C LEU A 266 12.06 8.85 -16.74
N LEU A 267 12.38 8.52 -15.49
CA LEU A 267 11.73 9.05 -14.29
C LEU A 267 12.41 10.29 -13.70
N ILE A 268 13.58 10.70 -14.19
CA ILE A 268 14.28 11.91 -13.71
C ILE A 268 13.41 13.18 -13.87
N PRO A 269 12.66 13.40 -14.96
CA PRO A 269 11.79 14.58 -15.09
C PRO A 269 10.67 14.64 -14.04
N THR A 270 10.34 13.51 -13.42
CA THR A 270 9.25 13.39 -12.44
C THR A 270 9.74 13.46 -10.99
N LEU A 271 11.00 13.85 -10.73
CA LEU A 271 11.56 13.90 -9.37
C LEU A 271 10.74 14.74 -8.39
N GLN A 272 10.16 15.84 -8.84
CA GLN A 272 9.32 16.71 -7.98
C GLN A 272 8.00 16.03 -7.57
N ALA A 273 7.57 15.01 -8.30
CA ALA A 273 6.35 14.25 -8.06
C ALA A 273 6.69 12.82 -7.62
N PRO A 274 7.12 12.62 -6.35
CA PRO A 274 7.53 11.31 -5.83
C PRO A 274 6.45 10.23 -5.96
N GLY A 275 5.18 10.63 -5.97
CA GLY A 275 4.06 9.72 -6.19
C GLY A 275 4.18 8.93 -7.50
N ILE A 276 4.76 9.50 -8.56
CA ILE A 276 4.93 8.81 -9.85
C ILE A 276 5.93 7.66 -9.71
N SER A 277 7.12 7.89 -9.14
CA SER A 277 8.15 6.85 -9.02
C SER A 277 7.71 5.71 -8.11
N PHE A 278 7.06 6.01 -6.99
CA PHE A 278 6.48 5.00 -6.11
C PHE A 278 5.31 4.24 -6.77
N SER A 279 4.48 4.89 -7.59
CA SER A 279 3.40 4.21 -8.29
C SER A 279 3.92 3.21 -9.34
N VAL A 280 4.97 3.58 -10.09
CA VAL A 280 5.64 2.65 -11.03
C VAL A 280 6.24 1.45 -10.27
N PHE A 281 6.85 1.69 -9.11
CA PHE A 281 7.28 0.61 -8.22
C PHE A 281 6.12 -0.31 -7.82
N LEU A 282 4.99 0.24 -7.37
CA LEU A 282 3.82 -0.57 -6.99
C LEU A 282 3.22 -1.35 -8.15
N ILE A 283 3.14 -0.77 -9.36
CA ILE A 283 2.69 -1.48 -10.57
C ILE A 283 3.61 -2.66 -10.86
N THR A 284 4.92 -2.45 -10.80
CA THR A 284 5.92 -3.50 -11.06
C THR A 284 5.80 -4.63 -10.04
N VAL A 285 5.67 -4.29 -8.75
CA VAL A 285 5.48 -5.25 -7.66
C VAL A 285 4.16 -6.00 -7.81
N GLY A 286 3.05 -5.30 -8.04
CA GLY A 286 1.71 -5.87 -8.18
C GLY A 286 1.62 -6.83 -9.36
N PHE A 287 2.22 -6.46 -10.50
CA PHE A 287 2.32 -7.32 -11.68
C PHE A 287 3.16 -8.57 -11.40
N ARG A 288 4.36 -8.41 -10.84
CA ARG A 288 5.28 -9.52 -10.57
C ARG A 288 4.70 -10.52 -9.57
N GLN A 289 4.11 -10.01 -8.49
CA GLN A 289 3.58 -10.82 -7.40
C GLN A 289 2.15 -11.30 -7.61
N ARG A 290 1.53 -10.96 -8.76
CA ARG A 290 0.13 -11.29 -9.09
C ARG A 290 -0.86 -10.82 -8.02
N LEU A 291 -0.56 -9.68 -7.39
CA LEU A 291 -1.40 -9.07 -6.36
C LEU A 291 -2.23 -7.94 -6.98
N TYR A 292 -3.45 -8.28 -7.40
CA TYR A 292 -4.35 -7.35 -8.09
C TYR A 292 -4.62 -6.09 -7.29
N LEU A 293 -4.74 -6.18 -5.96
CA LEU A 293 -4.92 -4.99 -5.12
C LEU A 293 -3.76 -4.00 -5.23
N ILE A 294 -2.52 -4.48 -5.14
CA ILE A 294 -1.32 -3.62 -5.24
C ILE A 294 -1.21 -3.04 -6.65
N LEU A 295 -1.49 -3.86 -7.68
CA LEU A 295 -1.50 -3.41 -9.07
C LEU A 295 -2.55 -2.31 -9.31
N MET A 296 -3.79 -2.53 -8.87
CA MET A 296 -4.89 -1.57 -9.03
C MET A 296 -4.61 -0.28 -8.27
N LEU A 297 -4.07 -0.38 -7.05
CA LEU A 297 -3.64 0.78 -6.28
C LEU A 297 -2.50 1.54 -6.99
N GLY A 298 -1.51 0.84 -7.55
CA GLY A 298 -0.44 1.45 -8.33
C GLY A 298 -0.96 2.16 -9.59
N ILE A 299 -1.90 1.56 -10.32
CA ILE A 299 -2.55 2.14 -11.50
C ILE A 299 -3.37 3.38 -11.11
N LEU A 300 -4.18 3.29 -10.06
CA LEU A 300 -4.98 4.42 -9.57
C LEU A 300 -4.07 5.57 -9.11
N SER A 301 -3.02 5.22 -8.36
CA SER A 301 -2.02 6.16 -7.84
C SER A 301 -1.29 6.88 -8.97
N ILE A 302 -0.78 6.15 -9.98
CA ILE A 302 -0.09 6.80 -11.11
C ILE A 302 -1.06 7.71 -11.90
N SER A 303 -2.32 7.32 -12.07
CA SER A 303 -3.32 8.16 -12.74
C SER A 303 -3.55 9.47 -11.98
N CYS A 304 -3.76 9.42 -10.66
CA CYS A 304 -3.94 10.61 -9.83
C CYS A 304 -2.70 11.51 -9.86
N TYR A 305 -1.50 10.95 -9.71
CA TYR A 305 -0.26 11.73 -9.72
C TYR A 305 0.09 12.31 -11.08
N LEU A 306 -0.25 11.64 -12.18
CA LEU A 306 -0.07 12.19 -13.51
C LEU A 306 -1.00 13.37 -13.77
N VAL A 307 -2.25 13.29 -13.30
CA VAL A 307 -3.21 14.41 -13.36
C VAL A 307 -2.63 15.60 -12.57
N ASP A 308 -2.24 15.38 -11.32
CA ASP A 308 -1.66 16.43 -10.50
C ASP A 308 -0.39 17.03 -11.13
N TYR A 309 0.57 16.20 -11.54
CA TYR A 309 1.80 16.64 -12.19
C TYR A 309 1.51 17.49 -13.44
N TYR A 310 0.55 17.07 -14.26
CA TYR A 310 0.14 17.81 -15.45
C TYR A 310 -0.42 19.20 -15.12
N TYR A 311 -1.23 19.33 -14.06
CA TYR A 311 -1.77 20.61 -13.63
C TYR A 311 -0.71 21.50 -12.96
N SER A 312 0.20 20.91 -12.19
CA SER A 312 1.30 21.57 -11.49
C SER A 312 2.39 22.13 -12.41
N LEU A 313 2.50 21.63 -13.65
CA LEU A 313 3.41 22.22 -14.65
C LEU A 313 3.01 23.68 -14.94
N LYS A 314 3.96 24.60 -14.72
CA LYS A 314 3.86 26.05 -15.01
C LYS A 314 3.89 26.37 -16.52
N PHE A 315 3.31 25.50 -17.34
CA PHE A 315 3.13 25.75 -18.77
C PHE A 315 1.80 26.43 -19.05
N THR A 316 1.75 27.22 -20.11
CA THR A 316 0.48 27.77 -20.60
C THR A 316 -0.42 26.64 -21.08
N LEU A 317 -1.75 26.84 -21.00
CA LEU A 317 -2.73 25.89 -21.53
C LEU A 317 -2.47 25.53 -23.00
N LEU A 318 -1.94 26.49 -23.78
CA LEU A 318 -1.57 26.27 -25.17
C LEU A 318 -0.46 25.22 -25.32
N ILE A 319 0.65 25.35 -24.57
CA ILE A 319 1.75 24.38 -24.59
C ILE A 319 1.26 23.00 -24.13
N LYS A 320 0.41 22.97 -23.09
CA LYS A 320 -0.20 21.73 -22.60
C LYS A 320 -1.06 21.04 -23.67
N SER A 321 -1.76 21.80 -24.51
CA SER A 321 -2.54 21.27 -25.63
C SER A 321 -1.66 20.71 -26.76
N TYR A 322 -0.55 21.39 -27.10
CA TYR A 322 0.39 20.90 -28.11
C TYR A 322 1.07 19.59 -27.67
N ILE A 323 1.42 19.47 -26.39
CA ILE A 323 2.00 18.23 -25.84
C ILE A 323 1.00 17.08 -25.94
N LEU A 324 -0.27 17.31 -25.59
CA LEU A 324 -1.31 16.27 -25.64
C LEU A 324 -1.66 15.86 -27.08
N LEU A 325 -1.74 16.84 -27.99
CA LEU A 325 -1.97 16.58 -29.41
C LEU A 325 -0.79 15.82 -30.02
N GLY A 326 0.44 16.24 -29.70
CA GLY A 326 1.67 15.60 -30.17
C GLY A 326 1.83 14.17 -29.66
N SER A 327 1.59 13.92 -28.36
CA SER A 327 1.65 12.57 -27.79
C SER A 327 0.51 11.68 -28.32
N GLY A 328 -0.69 12.22 -28.45
CA GLY A 328 -1.83 11.54 -29.07
C GLY A 328 -1.54 11.13 -30.52
N ALA A 329 -1.02 12.05 -31.33
CA ALA A 329 -0.61 11.77 -32.71
C ALA A 329 0.50 10.71 -32.78
N LEU A 330 1.50 10.80 -31.90
CA LEU A 330 2.60 9.82 -31.81
C LEU A 330 2.07 8.42 -31.48
N PHE A 331 1.16 8.28 -30.51
CA PHE A 331 0.54 7.00 -30.20
C PHE A 331 -0.29 6.45 -31.37
N LEU A 332 -1.01 7.32 -32.08
CA LEU A 332 -1.78 6.93 -33.26
C LEU A 332 -0.87 6.42 -34.38
N PHE A 333 0.25 7.12 -34.64
CA PHE A 333 1.26 6.66 -35.59
C PHE A 333 1.90 5.34 -35.17
N ALA A 334 2.24 5.18 -33.89
CA ALA A 334 2.79 3.94 -33.36
C ALA A 334 1.78 2.79 -33.51
N TYR A 335 0.50 3.02 -33.21
CA TYR A 335 -0.57 2.02 -33.38
C TYR A 335 -0.75 1.61 -34.84
N LEU A 336 -0.81 2.57 -35.77
CA LEU A 336 -0.92 2.29 -37.20
C LEU A 336 0.30 1.53 -37.73
N TYR A 337 1.49 1.85 -37.23
CA TYR A 337 2.72 1.16 -37.60
C TYR A 337 2.78 -0.28 -37.06
N LEU A 338 2.41 -0.48 -35.79
CA LEU A 338 2.36 -1.79 -35.16
C LEU A 338 1.29 -2.69 -35.77
N SER A 339 0.09 -2.18 -36.04
CA SER A 339 -0.98 -2.94 -36.71
C SER A 339 -0.54 -3.39 -38.10
N LYS A 340 0.08 -2.50 -38.88
CA LYS A 340 0.62 -2.86 -40.20
C LYS A 340 1.75 -3.90 -40.14
N LEU A 341 2.58 -3.88 -39.09
CA LEU A 341 3.61 -4.91 -38.85
C LEU A 341 3.01 -6.24 -38.42
N TYR A 342 1.92 -6.22 -37.65
CA TYR A 342 1.22 -7.41 -37.20
C TYR A 342 0.53 -8.12 -38.37
N ASP A 343 -0.23 -7.38 -39.19
CA ASP A 343 -0.90 -7.92 -40.40
C ASP A 343 0.11 -8.52 -41.38
N ARG A 344 1.29 -7.90 -41.51
CA ARG A 344 2.35 -8.40 -42.39
C ARG A 344 2.95 -9.73 -41.90
N LYS A 345 3.05 -9.93 -40.59
CA LYS A 345 3.51 -11.20 -40.00
C LYS A 345 2.48 -12.31 -40.13
N GLU A 346 1.20 -12.00 -40.07
CA GLU A 346 0.12 -12.99 -40.27
C GLU A 346 0.13 -13.51 -41.71
N LEU A 347 0.31 -12.61 -42.69
CA LEU A 347 0.44 -12.97 -44.12
C LEU A 347 1.71 -13.77 -44.47
N GLU A 348 2.78 -13.64 -43.68
CA GLU A 348 4.01 -14.42 -43.84
C GLU A 348 3.94 -15.80 -43.15
N ASN A 349 3.06 -15.98 -42.15
CA ASN A 349 2.83 -17.28 -41.49
C ASN A 349 1.78 -18.16 -42.21
N GLU A 350 0.96 -17.59 -43.10
CA GLU A 350 -0.03 -18.32 -43.92
C GLU A 350 0.49 -18.76 -45.31
N ARG A 351 1.73 -18.38 -45.68
CA ARG A 351 2.44 -18.89 -46.87
C ARG A 351 3.45 -19.95 -46.49
#